data_AF-D6Z0U0-F1
#
_entry.id   AF-D6Z0U0-F1
#
_cell.length_a   1.000
_cell.length_b   1.000
_cell.length_c   1.000
_cell.angle_alpha   90.00
_cell.angle_beta   90.00
_cell.angle_gamma   90.00
#
_symmetry.space_group_name_H-M   'P 1'
#
loop_
_entity.id
_entity.type
_entity.pdbx_description
1 polymer ?
#
loop_
_entity_poly.entity_id
_entity_poly.type
_entity_poly.pdbx_seq_one_letter_code
_entity_poly.pdbx_strand_id
1 'polypeptide(L)'
;MRREMPRTTVPQVAARMPRWLIQPVRIIIFTGFLLAALFIFTAPSLTLIQVLLITVQVVFSLAVLAECGRSAEHYRVVDEAQEAARKREQDGMF
;
A
#
# COMPACT_ATOMS: atom_id res chain seq x y z
N MET A 1 1.51 13.06 38.99
CA MET A 1 2.02 12.82 37.62
C MET A 1 0.83 12.71 36.67
N ARG A 2 0.65 13.68 35.76
CA ARG A 2 -0.36 13.59 34.69
C ARG A 2 0.13 12.57 33.66
N ARG A 3 -0.63 11.50 33.42
CA ARG A 3 -0.40 10.57 32.30
C ARG A 3 -0.59 11.34 31.00
N GLU A 4 0.49 11.68 30.31
CA GLU A 4 0.42 12.18 28.95
C GLU A 4 -0.06 11.03 28.06
N MET A 5 -1.31 11.10 27.58
CA MET A 5 -1.78 10.21 26.53
C MET A 5 -0.87 10.41 25.31
N PRO A 6 -0.33 9.34 24.70
CA PRO A 6 0.49 9.48 23.51
C PRO A 6 -0.35 10.17 22.44
N ARG A 7 0.17 11.29 21.92
CA ARG A 7 -0.42 12.03 20.80
C ARG A 7 -0.29 11.19 19.53
N THR A 8 -1.18 10.22 19.35
CA THR A 8 -1.42 9.58 18.06
C THR A 8 -2.58 10.29 17.38
N THR A 9 -2.40 11.57 17.06
CA THR A 9 -3.37 12.33 16.26
C THR A 9 -2.69 12.84 14.99
N VAL A 10 -2.01 11.94 14.28
CA VAL A 10 -1.97 12.11 12.81
C VAL A 10 -3.35 11.66 12.35
N PRO A 11 -4.10 12.47 11.58
CA PRO A 11 -5.38 12.04 11.04
C PRO A 11 -5.14 10.79 10.19
N GLN A 12 -5.44 9.62 10.75
CA GLN A 12 -5.37 8.38 10.02
C GLN A 12 -6.55 8.33 9.08
N VAL A 13 -6.29 8.50 7.79
CA VAL A 13 -7.26 8.17 6.76
C VAL A 13 -7.49 6.67 6.83
N ALA A 14 -8.74 6.26 7.00
CA ALA A 14 -9.10 4.84 7.06
C ALA A 14 -8.53 4.09 5.86
N ALA A 15 -7.96 2.90 6.10
CA ALA A 15 -7.52 2.03 5.03
C ALA A 15 -8.71 1.74 4.09
N ARG A 16 -8.54 2.03 2.80
CA ARG A 16 -9.57 1.73 1.79
C ARG A 16 -9.41 0.34 1.22
N MET A 17 -8.29 -0.32 1.51
CA MET A 17 -7.94 -1.62 0.96
C MET A 17 -7.71 -2.62 2.08
N PRO A 18 -8.30 -3.83 1.99
CA PRO A 18 -8.13 -4.83 3.03
C PRO A 18 -6.70 -5.39 3.01
N ARG A 19 -6.16 -5.64 4.21
CA ARG A 19 -4.76 -6.04 4.44
C ARG A 19 -4.29 -7.21 3.56
N TRP A 20 -5.14 -8.23 3.41
CA TRP A 20 -4.84 -9.43 2.64
C TRP A 20 -4.73 -9.18 1.12
N LEU A 21 -5.28 -8.06 0.61
CA LEU A 21 -5.19 -7.69 -0.81
C LEU A 21 -3.95 -6.87 -1.16
N ILE A 22 -3.31 -6.20 -0.18
CA ILE A 22 -2.21 -5.27 -0.45
C ILE A 22 -1.06 -5.94 -1.20
N GLN A 23 -0.60 -7.10 -0.71
CA GLN A 23 0.51 -7.83 -1.30
C GLN A 23 0.19 -8.45 -2.67
N PRO A 24 -0.91 -9.21 -2.86
CA PRO A 24 -1.24 -9.76 -4.17
C PRO A 24 -1.48 -8.67 -5.22
N VAL A 25 -2.09 -7.54 -4.86
CA VAL A 25 -2.28 -6.43 -5.81
C VAL A 25 -0.95 -5.78 -6.19
N ARG A 26 -0.03 -5.56 -5.24
CA ARG A 26 1.34 -5.10 -5.57
C ARG A 26 2.02 -6.05 -6.56
N ILE A 27 1.93 -7.36 -6.35
CA ILE A 27 2.51 -8.37 -7.26
C ILE A 27 1.91 -8.27 -8.65
N ILE A 28 0.57 -8.22 -8.76
CA ILE A 28 -0.11 -8.10 -10.06
C ILE A 28 0.35 -6.84 -10.80
N ILE A 29 0.48 -5.70 -10.10
CA ILE A 29 0.92 -4.44 -10.70
C ILE A 29 2.37 -4.55 -11.20
N PHE A 30 3.29 -5.04 -10.38
CA PHE A 30 4.70 -5.18 -10.78
C PHE A 30 4.87 -6.16 -11.94
N THR A 31 4.20 -7.32 -11.89
CA THR A 31 4.24 -8.30 -12.98
C THR A 31 3.64 -7.73 -14.25
N GLY A 32 2.51 -7.01 -14.16
CA GLY A 32 1.89 -6.34 -15.30
C GLY A 32 2.80 -5.28 -15.92
N PHE A 33 3.55 -4.54 -15.10
CA PHE A 33 4.53 -3.57 -15.57
C PHE A 33 5.70 -4.24 -16.31
N LEU A 34 6.20 -5.35 -15.76
CA LEU A 34 7.30 -6.10 -16.36
C LEU A 34 6.89 -6.72 -17.71
N LEU A 35 5.68 -7.28 -17.79
CA LEU A 35 5.11 -7.80 -19.03
C LEU A 35 4.87 -6.70 -20.07
N ALA A 36 4.37 -5.54 -19.66
CA ALA A 36 4.19 -4.39 -20.56
C ALA A 36 5.53 -3.88 -21.10
N ALA A 37 6.57 -3.82 -20.26
CA ALA A 37 7.91 -3.46 -20.70
C ALA A 37 8.48 -4.47 -21.72
N LEU A 38 8.37 -5.77 -21.43
CA LEU A 38 8.77 -6.84 -22.36
C LEU A 38 8.02 -6.77 -23.69
N PHE A 39 6.73 -6.43 -23.66
CA PHE A 39 5.93 -6.23 -24.86
C PHE A 39 6.47 -5.09 -25.73
N ILE A 40 6.80 -3.94 -25.13
CA ILE A 40 7.39 -2.79 -25.85
C ILE A 40 8.70 -3.18 -26.54
N PHE A 41 9.56 -3.96 -25.86
CA PHE A 41 10.86 -4.38 -26.40
C PHE A 41 10.76 -5.43 -27.52
N THR A 42 9.72 -6.26 -27.51
CA THR A 42 9.53 -7.33 -28.49
C THR A 42 8.62 -6.96 -29.65
N ALA A 43 7.88 -5.85 -29.54
CA ALA A 43 6.97 -5.41 -30.57
C ALA A 43 7.72 -4.90 -31.83
N PRO A 44 7.41 -5.43 -33.03
CA PRO A 44 8.06 -4.98 -34.27
C PRO A 44 7.64 -3.56 -34.68
N SER A 45 6.50 -3.07 -34.18
CA SER A 45 6.06 -1.69 -34.29
C SER A 45 5.13 -1.35 -33.14
N LEU A 46 5.22 -0.12 -32.65
CA LEU A 46 4.34 0.40 -31.61
C LEU A 46 3.26 1.26 -32.24
N THR A 47 2.01 0.84 -32.04
CA THR A 47 0.85 1.61 -32.46
C THR A 47 0.48 2.65 -31.40
N LEU A 48 -0.14 3.76 -31.81
CA LEU A 48 -0.64 4.79 -30.89
C LEU A 48 -1.59 4.21 -29.83
N ILE A 49 -2.41 3.23 -30.20
CA ILE A 49 -3.34 2.55 -29.28
C ILE A 49 -2.57 1.84 -28.15
N GLN A 50 -1.50 1.12 -28.48
CA GLN A 50 -0.66 0.44 -27.48
C GLN A 50 -0.02 1.45 -26.52
N VAL A 51 0.50 2.57 -27.04
CA VAL A 51 1.08 3.63 -26.21
C VAL A 51 0.04 4.21 -25.25
N LEU A 52 -1.18 4.47 -25.73
CA LEU A 52 -2.28 4.97 -24.89
C LEU A 52 -2.66 3.96 -23.80
N LEU A 53 -2.81 2.68 -24.15
CA LEU A 53 -3.13 1.61 -23.19
C LEU A 53 -2.06 1.45 -22.11
N ILE A 54 -0.79 1.46 -22.51
CA ILE A 54 0.34 1.38 -21.57
C ILE A 54 0.34 2.61 -20.65
N THR A 55 0.11 3.81 -21.19
CA THR A 55 0.05 5.04 -20.39
C THR A 55 -1.06 4.97 -19.34
N VAL A 56 -2.26 4.53 -19.73
CA VAL A 56 -3.39 4.34 -18.79
C VAL A 56 -3.04 3.31 -17.73
N GLN A 57 -2.44 2.17 -18.13
CA GLN A 57 -2.01 1.13 -17.21
C GLN A 57 -0.99 1.67 -16.18
N VAL A 58 -0.01 2.47 -16.61
CA VAL A 58 1.01 3.08 -15.75
C VAL A 58 0.37 4.02 -14.74
N VAL A 59 -0.49 4.94 -15.19
CA VAL A 59 -1.15 5.92 -14.31
C VAL A 59 -2.04 5.21 -13.29
N PHE A 60 -2.85 4.26 -13.72
CA PHE A 60 -3.71 3.48 -12.83
C PHE A 60 -2.89 2.66 -11.81
N SER A 61 -1.81 2.02 -12.27
CA SER A 61 -0.90 1.25 -11.42
C SER A 61 -0.28 2.09 -10.31
N LEU A 62 0.18 3.31 -10.63
CA LEU A 62 0.73 4.24 -9.65
C LEU A 62 -0.30 4.66 -8.61
N ALA A 63 -1.54 4.94 -9.04
CA ALA A 63 -2.63 5.30 -8.14
C ALA A 63 -2.96 4.16 -7.16
N VAL A 64 -3.03 2.91 -7.65
CA VAL A 64 -3.30 1.75 -6.81
C VAL A 64 -2.13 1.46 -5.87
N LEU A 65 -0.87 1.58 -6.33
CA LEU A 65 0.30 1.44 -5.46
C LEU A 65 0.33 2.49 -4.34
N ALA A 66 -0.06 3.73 -4.63
CA ALA A 66 -0.16 4.77 -3.62
C ALA A 66 -1.23 4.42 -2.55
N GLU A 67 -2.37 3.86 -2.96
CA GLU A 67 -3.41 3.42 -2.03
C GLU A 67 -2.97 2.19 -1.20
N CYS A 68 -2.28 1.23 -1.82
CA CYS A 68 -1.65 0.11 -1.12
C CYS A 68 -0.68 0.60 -0.05
N GLY A 69 0.15 1.60 -0.37
CA GLY A 69 1.11 2.20 0.57
C GLY A 69 0.41 2.91 1.73
N ARG A 70 -0.62 3.72 1.46
CA ARG A 70 -1.44 4.37 2.50
C ARG A 70 -2.11 3.35 3.42
N SER A 71 -2.72 2.31 2.85
CA SER A 71 -3.41 1.28 3.63
C SER A 71 -2.42 0.45 4.46
N ALA A 72 -1.24 0.13 3.93
CA ALA A 72 -0.20 -0.58 4.67
C ALA A 72 0.31 0.23 5.87
N GLU A 73 0.49 1.54 5.70
CA GLU A 73 0.91 2.42 6.80
C GLU A 73 -0.16 2.52 7.88
N HIS A 74 -1.43 2.62 7.50
CA HIS A 74 -2.53 2.57 8.47
C HIS A 74 -2.49 1.30 9.31
N TYR A 75 -2.34 0.12 8.68
CA TYR A 75 -2.24 -1.14 9.41
C TYR A 75 -1.00 -1.21 10.30
N ARG A 76 0.14 -0.68 9.87
CA ARG A 76 1.36 -0.62 10.70
C ARG A 76 1.11 0.15 12.00
N VAL A 77 0.49 1.33 11.92
CA VAL A 77 0.24 2.13 13.12
C VAL A 77 -0.81 1.48 14.04
N VAL A 78 -1.82 0.82 13.47
CA VAL A 78 -2.80 0.05 14.26
C VAL A 78 -2.12 -1.11 15.00
N ASP A 79 -1.24 -1.86 14.33
CA ASP A 79 -0.49 -2.96 14.93
C ASP A 79 0.42 -2.46 16.06
N GLU A 80 1.15 -1.35 15.85
CA GLU A 80 2.01 -0.75 16.88
C GLU A 80 1.22 -0.28 18.10
N ALA A 81 0.04 0.30 17.89
CA ALA A 81 -0.85 0.71 18.97
C ALA A 81 -1.37 -0.50 19.77
N GLN A 82 -1.72 -1.59 19.08
CA GLN A 82 -2.16 -2.84 19.73
C GLN A 82 -1.02 -3.51 20.51
N GLU A 83 0.19 -3.57 19.96
CA GLU A 83 1.35 -4.12 20.65
C GLU A 83 1.72 -3.29 21.89
N ALA A 84 1.69 -1.96 21.78
CA ALA A 84 1.92 -1.07 22.91
C ALA A 84 0.85 -1.24 24.01
N ALA A 85 -0.41 -1.49 23.64
CA ALA A 85 -1.47 -1.78 24.60
C ALA A 85 -1.24 -3.13 25.31
N ARG A 86 -0.93 -4.19 24.56
CA ARG A 86 -0.64 -5.53 25.13
C ARG A 86 0.57 -5.51 26.07
N LYS A 87 1.62 -4.77 25.73
CA LYS A 87 2.79 -4.60 26.62
C LYS A 87 2.42 -3.95 27.95
N ARG A 88 1.56 -2.92 27.93
CA ARG A 88 1.08 -2.26 29.17
C ARG A 88 0.22 -3.18 30.04
N GLU A 89 -0.56 -4.06 29.43
CA GLU A 89 -1.34 -5.07 30.16
C GLU A 89 -0.44 -6.11 30.82
N GLN A 90 0.63 -6.54 30.12
CA GLN A 90 1.62 -7.46 30.68
C GLN A 90 2.43 -6.80 31.80
N ASP A 91 2.90 -5.57 31.61
CA ASP A 91 3.69 -4.83 32.61
C ASP A 91 2.86 -4.41 33.83
N GLY A 92 1.54 -4.23 33.67
CA GLY A 92 0.62 -3.89 34.77
C GLY A 92 0.07 -5.09 35.55
N MET A 93 0.36 -6.32 35.09
CA MET A 93 0.02 -7.57 35.79
C MET A 93 1.18 -8.11 36.65
N PHE A 94 2.32 -7.42 36.70
CA PHE A 94 3.44 -7.69 37.60
C PHE A 94 3.56 -6.64 38.70
#